data_AF-A0A7V9V997-F1
#
_entry.id   AF-A0A7V9V997-F1
#
_cell.length_a   1.000
_cell.length_b   1.000
_cell.length_c   1.000
_cell.angle_alpha   90.00
_cell.angle_beta   90.00
_cell.angle_gamma   90.00
#
_symmetry.space_group_name_H-M   'P 1'
#
loop_
_entity.id
_entity.type
_entity.pdbx_description
1 polymer ?
#
loop_
_entity_poly.entity_id
_entity_poly.type
_entity_poly.pdbx_seq_one_letter_code
_entity_poly.pdbx_strand_id
1 'polypeptide(L)'
;MARPRVAPEPGRDPRARPLDRSGTGRDASRGLRAVVGAGDPCPEASGPGLSDLLARCRFPEERAPLTCAVSGGADSLALLVLAVSAGCRVTAVHVDHGLRPDSASEAEVVASAAARFGAGFRSERVEVDRGPNLE
;
A
#
# COMPACT_ATOMS: atom_id res chain seq x y z
N MET A 1 49.65 7.53 -12.78
CA MET A 1 48.77 7.38 -11.61
C MET A 1 47.33 7.32 -12.08
N ALA A 2 46.53 6.49 -11.41
CA ALA A 2 45.35 5.78 -11.93
C ALA A 2 44.12 6.65 -12.24
N ARG A 3 43.37 6.28 -13.29
CA ARG A 3 42.02 6.79 -13.59
C ARG A 3 40.99 6.10 -12.68
N PRO A 4 39.94 6.77 -12.20
CA PRO A 4 38.89 6.12 -11.44
C PRO A 4 38.04 5.22 -12.36
N ARG A 5 37.83 3.96 -11.94
CA ARG A 5 36.89 3.01 -12.56
C ARG A 5 35.47 3.45 -12.21
N VAL A 6 34.71 3.88 -13.20
CA VAL A 6 33.25 4.01 -13.11
C VAL A 6 32.64 2.61 -13.12
N ALA A 7 31.80 2.30 -12.14
CA ALA A 7 31.04 1.05 -12.07
C ALA A 7 29.99 0.99 -13.20
N PRO A 8 29.68 -0.18 -13.76
CA PRO A 8 28.65 -0.32 -14.78
C PRO A 8 27.24 -0.13 -14.16
N GLU A 9 26.44 0.73 -14.79
CA GLU A 9 25.02 0.94 -14.53
C GLU A 9 24.24 -0.40 -14.56
N PRO A 10 23.33 -0.67 -13.60
CA PRO A 10 22.49 -1.86 -13.67
C PRO A 10 21.59 -1.80 -14.92
N GLY A 11 21.69 -2.85 -15.73
CA GLY A 11 21.08 -2.99 -17.03
C GLY A 11 19.56 -2.81 -17.01
N ARG A 12 19.09 -1.89 -17.86
CA ARG A 12 17.70 -1.78 -18.28
C ARG A 12 17.31 -3.05 -19.05
N ASP A 13 16.43 -3.86 -18.48
CA ASP A 13 15.92 -5.07 -19.14
C ASP A 13 15.28 -4.73 -20.49
N PRO A 14 15.81 -5.22 -21.63
CA PRO A 14 15.28 -4.94 -22.96
C PRO A 14 13.96 -5.69 -23.28
N ARG A 15 13.38 -6.44 -22.33
CA ARG A 15 12.12 -7.18 -22.53
C ARG A 15 10.87 -6.54 -21.94
N ALA A 16 10.95 -5.34 -21.36
CA ALA A 16 9.77 -4.61 -20.88
C ALA A 16 8.92 -4.12 -22.06
N ARG A 17 7.96 -4.94 -22.49
CA ARG A 17 6.94 -4.54 -23.47
C ARG A 17 6.02 -3.48 -22.86
N PRO A 18 5.65 -2.42 -23.58
CA PRO A 18 4.57 -1.53 -23.14
C PRO A 18 3.26 -2.32 -23.16
N LEU A 19 2.63 -2.51 -22.00
CA LEU A 19 1.26 -3.00 -21.96
C LEU A 19 0.35 -1.84 -22.36
N ASP A 20 -0.06 -1.85 -23.63
CA ASP A 20 -1.22 -1.12 -24.13
C ASP A 20 -2.43 -1.45 -23.22
N ARG A 21 -3.01 -0.41 -22.61
CA ARG A 21 -4.30 -0.50 -21.91
C ARG A 21 -5.28 0.48 -22.55
N SER A 22 -5.62 0.24 -23.80
CA SER A 22 -6.90 0.64 -24.36
C SER A 22 -8.03 -0.15 -23.68
N GLY A 23 -8.56 0.44 -22.60
CA GLY A 23 -9.70 -0.08 -21.85
C GLY A 23 -10.77 1.01 -21.73
N THR A 24 -11.74 0.97 -22.63
CA THR A 24 -12.94 1.79 -22.68
C THR A 24 -13.69 1.83 -21.34
N GLY A 25 -14.18 3.02 -21.00
CA GLY A 25 -14.78 3.34 -19.70
C GLY A 25 -15.97 2.48 -19.28
N ARG A 26 -16.10 2.32 -17.97
CA ARG A 26 -17.37 2.20 -17.26
C ARG A 26 -17.26 2.97 -15.95
N ASP A 27 -18.24 3.81 -15.72
CA ASP A 27 -18.48 4.57 -14.51
C ASP A 27 -18.42 3.66 -13.27
N ALA A 28 -17.50 3.98 -12.36
CA ALA A 28 -17.25 3.23 -11.12
C ALA A 28 -17.73 3.99 -9.87
N SER A 29 -18.69 4.91 -10.02
CA SER A 29 -19.37 5.57 -8.90
C SER A 29 -20.36 4.65 -8.15
N ARG A 30 -20.39 3.35 -8.45
CA ARG A 30 -21.27 2.39 -7.77
C ARG A 30 -20.65 1.92 -6.44
N GLY A 31 -21.00 2.67 -5.40
CA GLY A 31 -20.85 2.43 -3.96
C GLY A 31 -20.10 1.16 -3.53
N LEU A 32 -18.92 1.37 -2.93
CA LEU A 32 -18.17 0.37 -2.18
C LEU A 32 -19.03 -0.10 -0.98
N ARG A 33 -19.77 -1.19 -1.13
CA ARG A 33 -20.36 -1.91 0.01
C ARG A 33 -19.29 -2.81 0.61
N ALA A 34 -18.60 -2.32 1.63
CA ALA A 34 -17.77 -3.16 2.50
C ALA A 34 -18.70 -4.11 3.28
N VAL A 35 -18.74 -5.39 2.89
CA VAL A 35 -19.34 -6.42 3.74
C VAL A 35 -18.34 -6.70 4.86
N VAL A 36 -18.62 -6.18 6.04
CA VAL A 36 -17.88 -6.50 7.27
C VAL A 36 -18.38 -7.86 7.73
N GLY A 37 -17.48 -8.85 7.79
CA GLY A 37 -17.80 -10.17 8.35
C GLY A 37 -18.28 -10.03 9.79
N ALA A 38 -19.41 -10.68 10.09
CA ALA A 38 -20.01 -10.72 11.41
C ALA A 38 -19.12 -11.55 12.36
N GLY A 39 -18.19 -10.89 13.04
CA GLY A 39 -17.84 -11.23 14.41
C GLY A 39 -18.68 -10.36 15.33
N ASP A 40 -19.12 -10.89 16.47
CA ASP A 40 -19.97 -10.17 17.43
C ASP A 40 -19.46 -8.73 17.67
N PRO A 41 -20.30 -7.69 17.50
CA PRO A 41 -19.86 -6.33 17.71
C PRO A 41 -19.56 -6.15 19.21
N CYS A 42 -18.29 -5.88 19.53
CA CYS A 42 -17.93 -5.32 20.82
C CYS A 42 -18.77 -4.05 21.03
N PRO A 43 -19.61 -3.96 22.07
CA PRO A 43 -20.34 -2.74 22.36
C PRO A 43 -19.31 -1.68 22.78
N GLU A 44 -19.45 -0.43 22.32
CA GLU A 44 -18.57 0.73 22.58
C GLU A 44 -17.42 1.02 21.58
N ALA A 45 -17.55 0.74 20.29
CA ALA A 45 -16.74 1.44 19.27
C ALA A 45 -17.33 2.83 18.94
N SER A 46 -17.51 3.72 19.93
CA SER A 46 -17.98 5.11 19.77
C SER A 46 -16.87 6.06 19.26
N GLY A 47 -16.07 5.58 18.30
CA GLY A 47 -15.02 6.36 17.65
C GLY A 47 -15.55 7.20 16.48
N PRO A 48 -14.76 8.18 15.99
CA PRO A 48 -15.12 8.93 14.79
C PRO A 48 -15.31 7.97 13.60
N GLY A 49 -16.35 8.21 12.81
CA GLY A 49 -16.63 7.44 11.61
C GLY A 49 -15.60 7.72 10.51
N LEU A 50 -15.62 6.92 9.45
CA LEU A 50 -14.73 7.10 8.29
C LEU A 50 -14.81 8.52 7.70
N SER A 51 -16.02 9.07 7.56
CA SER A 51 -16.24 10.42 7.04
C SER A 51 -15.62 11.51 7.92
N ASP A 52 -15.69 11.36 9.24
CA ASP A 52 -15.10 12.33 10.18
C ASP A 52 -13.58 12.34 10.11
N LEU A 53 -12.98 11.15 9.95
CA LEU A 53 -11.54 11.00 9.76
C LEU A 53 -11.10 11.57 8.41
N LEU A 54 -11.84 11.32 7.33
CA LEU A 54 -11.55 11.89 6.01
C LEU A 54 -11.57 13.43 6.02
N ALA A 55 -12.54 14.03 6.71
CA ALA A 55 -12.62 15.50 6.84
C ALA A 55 -11.41 16.12 7.57
N ARG A 56 -10.68 15.32 8.35
CA ARG A 56 -9.45 15.73 9.06
C ARG A 56 -8.17 15.47 8.28
N CYS A 57 -8.23 14.69 7.21
CA CYS A 57 -7.08 14.31 6.41
C CYS A 57 -7.00 15.16 5.14
N ARG A 58 -5.77 15.44 4.68
CA ARG A 58 -5.53 16.06 3.38
C ARG A 58 -4.92 15.03 2.46
N PHE A 59 -5.74 14.53 1.53
CA PHE A 59 -5.28 13.68 0.44
C PHE A 59 -5.07 14.50 -0.84
N PRO A 60 -4.30 13.97 -1.80
CA PRO A 60 -4.26 14.51 -3.16
C PRO A 60 -5.65 14.55 -3.82
N GLU A 61 -5.73 15.21 -4.97
CA GLU A 61 -6.95 15.24 -5.78
C GLU A 61 -7.44 13.83 -6.15
N GLU A 62 -8.74 13.72 -6.42
CA GLU A 62 -9.36 12.45 -6.81
C GLU A 62 -8.60 11.79 -7.96
N ARG A 63 -8.47 10.47 -7.88
CA ARG A 63 -7.77 9.61 -8.85
C ARG A 63 -6.28 9.90 -9.02
N ALA A 64 -5.66 10.77 -8.22
CA ALA A 64 -4.22 10.92 -8.20
C ALA A 64 -3.55 9.60 -7.78
N PRO A 65 -2.43 9.22 -8.40
CA PRO A 65 -1.67 8.05 -7.98
C PRO A 65 -1.05 8.32 -6.60
N LEU A 66 -1.23 7.38 -5.67
CA LEU A 66 -0.67 7.46 -4.33
C LEU A 66 -0.01 6.14 -3.95
N THR A 67 1.23 6.21 -3.48
CA THR A 67 1.94 5.05 -2.93
C THR A 67 1.94 5.15 -1.42
N CYS A 68 1.44 4.11 -0.74
CA CYS A 68 1.38 4.04 0.72
C CYS A 68 2.30 2.94 1.21
N ALA A 69 3.22 3.27 2.11
CA ALA A 69 3.95 2.26 2.88
C ALA A 69 3.01 1.64 3.93
N VAL A 70 2.86 0.32 3.91
CA VAL A 70 1.94 -0.40 4.80
C VAL A 70 2.68 -1.55 5.47
N SER A 71 2.90 -1.44 6.78
CA SER A 71 3.59 -2.46 7.56
C SER A 71 2.70 -3.66 7.88
N GLY A 72 1.38 -3.47 7.89
CA GLY A 72 0.40 -4.47 8.34
C GLY A 72 -0.22 -4.14 9.70
N GLY A 73 0.32 -3.14 10.41
CA GLY A 73 -0.28 -2.60 11.63
C GLY A 73 -1.55 -1.78 11.36
N ALA A 74 -2.39 -1.64 12.39
CA ALA A 74 -3.70 -0.99 12.33
C ALA A 74 -3.65 0.44 11.75
N ASP A 75 -2.67 1.25 12.17
CA ASP A 75 -2.54 2.64 11.70
C ASP A 75 -2.26 2.72 10.20
N SER A 76 -1.35 1.88 9.71
CA SER A 76 -0.98 1.83 8.29
C SER A 76 -2.12 1.31 7.41
N LEU A 77 -2.91 0.38 7.94
CA LEU A 77 -4.13 -0.11 7.29
C LEU A 77 -5.24 0.95 7.31
N ALA A 78 -5.41 1.70 8.39
CA ALA A 78 -6.35 2.81 8.46
C ALA A 78 -6.00 3.90 7.42
N LEU A 79 -4.72 4.23 7.26
CA LEU A 79 -4.24 5.14 6.22
C LEU A 79 -4.61 4.64 4.82
N LEU A 80 -4.39 3.35 4.53
CA LEU A 80 -4.76 2.73 3.26
C LEU A 80 -6.27 2.89 2.96
N VAL A 81 -7.13 2.59 3.95
CA VAL A 81 -8.58 2.72 3.82
C VAL A 81 -9.01 4.16 3.58
N LEU A 82 -8.44 5.11 4.34
CA LEU A 82 -8.73 6.54 4.17
C LEU A 82 -8.30 7.04 2.79
N ALA A 83 -7.11 6.67 2.33
CA ALA A 83 -6.60 7.07 1.01
C ALA A 83 -7.49 6.57 -0.15
N VAL A 84 -7.91 5.31 -0.09
CA VAL A 84 -8.86 4.73 -1.05
C VAL A 84 -10.20 5.47 -0.99
N SER A 85 -10.70 5.74 0.23
CA SER A 85 -12.00 6.37 0.44
C SER A 85 -12.01 7.86 0.04
N ALA A 86 -10.84 8.51 0.05
CA ALA A 86 -10.62 9.83 -0.54
C ALA A 86 -10.59 9.82 -2.08
N GLY A 87 -10.72 8.66 -2.72
CA GLY A 87 -10.78 8.52 -4.17
C GLY A 87 -9.41 8.42 -4.87
N CYS A 88 -8.32 8.24 -4.13
CA CYS A 88 -6.98 8.10 -4.71
C CYS A 88 -6.82 6.76 -5.45
N ARG A 89 -5.91 6.72 -6.44
CA ARG A 89 -5.44 5.46 -7.05
C ARG A 89 -4.28 4.93 -6.23
N VAL A 90 -4.60 4.15 -5.19
CA VAL A 90 -3.62 3.73 -4.18
C VAL A 90 -2.87 2.47 -4.60
N THR A 91 -1.56 2.44 -4.35
CA THR A 91 -0.72 1.24 -4.33
C THR A 91 -0.10 1.09 -2.94
N ALA A 92 -0.46 0.03 -2.22
CA ALA A 92 0.16 -0.36 -0.97
C ALA A 92 1.52 -1.03 -1.23
N VAL A 93 2.54 -0.63 -0.48
CA VAL A 93 3.89 -1.21 -0.52
C VAL A 93 4.23 -1.71 0.87
N HIS A 94 4.42 -3.02 0.99
CA HIS A 94 4.96 -3.62 2.21
C HIS A 94 6.47 -3.85 2.02
N VAL A 95 7.28 -3.40 2.98
CA VAL A 95 8.74 -3.58 2.95
C VAL A 95 9.14 -4.66 3.95
N ASP A 96 9.50 -5.82 3.41
CA ASP A 96 10.08 -6.92 4.18
C ASP A 96 11.57 -6.66 4.37
N HIS A 97 11.94 -6.37 5.61
CA HIS A 97 13.29 -6.05 6.05
C HIS A 97 14.05 -7.30 6.53
N GLY A 98 13.42 -8.49 6.52
CA GLY A 98 14.04 -9.77 6.85
C GLY A 98 14.49 -9.93 8.30
N LEU A 99 14.12 -9.01 9.20
CA LEU A 99 14.54 -9.04 10.60
C LEU A 99 13.71 -10.02 11.45
N ARG A 100 12.52 -10.44 10.99
CA ARG A 100 11.64 -11.37 11.70
C ARG A 100 11.14 -12.51 10.79
N PRO A 101 10.97 -13.73 11.33
CA PRO A 101 10.45 -14.86 10.56
C PRO A 101 8.98 -14.69 10.14
N ASP A 102 8.20 -13.86 10.83
CA ASP A 102 6.77 -13.65 10.55
C ASP A 102 6.49 -12.60 9.46
N SER A 103 7.50 -11.94 8.89
CA SER A 103 7.31 -10.86 7.90
C SER A 103 6.57 -11.31 6.63
N ALA A 104 6.63 -12.61 6.29
CA ALA A 104 5.81 -13.17 5.21
C ALA A 104 4.30 -13.12 5.51
N SER A 105 3.91 -13.35 6.76
CA SER A 105 2.50 -13.29 7.19
C SER A 105 1.95 -11.86 7.18
N GLU A 106 2.80 -10.87 7.47
CA GLU A 106 2.42 -9.45 7.44
C GLU A 106 2.15 -8.97 6.02
N ALA A 107 2.97 -9.42 5.06
CA ALA A 107 2.76 -9.15 3.64
C ALA A 107 1.41 -9.70 3.14
N GLU A 108 1.00 -10.90 3.59
CA GLU A 108 -0.30 -11.48 3.25
C GLU A 108 -1.47 -10.68 3.82
N VAL A 109 -1.37 -10.19 5.05
CA VAL A 109 -2.37 -9.31 5.66
C VAL A 109 -2.54 -8.04 4.82
N VAL A 110 -1.43 -7.41 4.42
CA VAL A 110 -1.46 -6.18 3.61
C VAL A 110 -2.05 -6.45 2.22
N ALA A 111 -1.67 -7.57 1.58
CA ALA A 111 -2.20 -7.96 0.28
C ALA A 111 -3.71 -8.18 0.33
N SER A 112 -4.20 -8.89 1.35
CA SER A 112 -5.62 -9.14 1.57
C SER A 112 -6.40 -7.84 1.81
N ALA A 113 -5.85 -6.93 2.63
CA ALA A 113 -6.45 -5.62 2.87
C ALA A 113 -6.50 -4.77 1.60
N ALA A 114 -5.40 -4.69 0.84
CA ALA A 114 -5.34 -3.93 -0.41
C ALA A 114 -6.38 -4.45 -1.42
N ALA A 115 -6.48 -5.76 -1.59
CA ALA A 115 -7.48 -6.37 -2.46
C ALA A 115 -8.92 -6.05 -2.00
N ARG A 116 -9.19 -6.14 -0.69
CA ARG A 116 -10.51 -5.86 -0.11
C ARG A 116 -10.96 -4.42 -0.34
N PHE A 117 -10.05 -3.45 -0.28
CA PHE A 117 -10.38 -2.03 -0.44
C PHE A 117 -10.16 -1.52 -1.88
N GLY A 118 -9.65 -2.33 -2.81
CA GLY A 118 -9.47 -1.93 -4.21
C GLY A 118 -8.19 -1.13 -4.48
N ALA A 119 -7.16 -1.32 -3.66
CA ALA A 119 -5.81 -0.80 -3.90
C ALA A 119 -4.93 -1.82 -4.64
N GLY A 120 -3.93 -1.34 -5.36
CA GLY A 120 -2.83 -2.18 -5.82
C GLY A 120 -1.94 -2.60 -4.65
N PHE A 121 -1.18 -3.68 -4.80
CA PHE A 121 -0.23 -4.15 -3.79
C PHE A 121 1.13 -4.49 -4.42
N ARG A 122 2.21 -4.17 -3.70
CA ARG A 122 3.58 -4.59 -3.98
C ARG A 122 4.27 -4.96 -2.67
N SER A 123 5.10 -6.00 -2.70
CA SER A 123 6.00 -6.33 -1.61
C SER A 123 7.42 -6.14 -2.10
N GLU A 124 8.22 -5.39 -1.34
CA GLU A 124 9.62 -5.13 -1.62
C GLU A 124 10.46 -5.74 -0.50
N ARG A 125 11.50 -6.50 -0.87
CA ARG A 125 12.45 -7.05 0.11
C ARG A 125 13.71 -6.19 0.12
N VAL A 126 14.14 -5.77 1.29
CA VAL A 126 15.38 -5.00 1.47
C VAL A 126 16.22 -5.65 2.57
N GLU A 127 17.51 -5.84 2.29
CA GLU A 127 18.49 -6.21 3.31
C GLU A 127 18.97 -4.93 4.01
N VAL A 128 18.83 -4.90 5.34
CA VAL A 128 19.28 -3.77 6.16
C VAL A 128 20.45 -4.22 7.01
N ASP A 129 21.61 -3.58 6.84
CA ASP A 129 22.80 -3.86 7.64
C ASP A 129 22.54 -3.56 9.13
N ARG A 130 23.11 -4.39 10.00
CA ARG A 130 22.94 -4.22 11.46
C ARG A 130 23.56 -2.91 11.95
N GLY A 131 22.69 -1.98 12.34
CA GLY A 131 23.04 -0.69 12.95
C GLY A 131 22.36 -0.50 14.32
N PRO A 132 22.73 0.55 15.07
CA PRO A 132 22.29 0.77 16.45
C PRO A 132 20.78 1.03 16.63
N ASN A 133 19.99 1.11 15.54
CA ASN A 133 18.55 1.41 15.53
C ASN A 133 17.69 0.27 14.95
N LEU A 134 18.21 -0.96 14.88
CA LEU A 134 17.41 -2.12 14.51
C LEU A 134 16.83 -2.78 15.77
N GLU A 135 15.52 -2.62 16.00
CA GLU A 135 14.75 -3.38 16.99
C GLU A 135 13.94 -4.53 16.35
#